data_AF-A0A9P9QWA7-F1
#
_entry.id   AF-A0A9P9QWA7-F1
#
_cell.length_a   1.000
_cell.length_b   1.000
_cell.length_c   1.000
_cell.angle_alpha   90.00
_cell.angle_beta   90.00
_cell.angle_gamma   90.00
#
_symmetry.space_group_name_H-M   'P 1'
#
loop_
_entity.id
_entity.type
_entity.pdbx_description
1 polymer ?
#
loop_
_entity_poly.entity_id
_entity_poly.type
_entity_poly.pdbx_seq_one_letter_code
_entity_poly.pdbx_strand_id
1 'polypeptide(L)'
;MLLSGCRGVKTLRRRNSIREPLSAASSVLQSQATHELCAPRERYLESLLHTFPFFKLKGSVAWVQLVPSSDCHFECTPSNFEWSHKGLPYARLDIFAQSLLDTHSLIDLVDLVDSMDLLSEWGIENLQLDGTFDIAWAERKNEAIRASVPLTYISSLLEVNTTPRGRREIWEGLVESKQSMISPEIPKEFWATRFRPKGDQDPRLPRQYEHLKALESSDDLGVSENYDVVVVDWNQGAET
;
A
#
# COMPACT_ATOMS: atom_id res chain seq x y z
N MET A 1 -5.87 -62.52 19.21
CA MET A 1 -5.91 -62.07 17.81
C MET A 1 -6.09 -60.56 17.83
N LEU A 2 -5.16 -59.84 17.20
CA LEU A 2 -4.84 -58.43 17.43
C LEU A 2 -5.97 -57.45 17.04
N LEU A 3 -6.24 -56.50 17.94
CA LEU A 3 -6.95 -55.25 17.65
C LEU A 3 -5.93 -54.22 17.13
N SER A 4 -6.12 -53.76 15.90
CA SER A 4 -5.37 -52.71 15.20
C SER A 4 -6.33 -52.16 14.15
N GLY A 5 -6.51 -50.86 13.90
CA GLY A 5 -5.75 -49.70 14.31
C GLY A 5 -6.51 -48.43 13.87
N CYS A 6 -6.02 -47.31 14.38
CA CYS A 6 -6.67 -46.02 14.47
C CYS A 6 -7.04 -45.32 13.16
N ARG A 7 -8.05 -44.45 13.32
CA ARG A 7 -8.60 -43.47 12.40
C ARG A 7 -7.52 -42.72 11.61
N GLY A 8 -7.64 -42.76 10.28
CA GLY A 8 -6.89 -41.89 9.38
C GLY A 8 -7.35 -40.45 9.54
N VAL A 9 -6.55 -39.65 10.24
CA VAL A 9 -6.59 -38.19 10.15
C VAL A 9 -6.09 -37.82 8.76
N LYS A 10 -7.02 -37.46 7.86
CA LYS A 10 -6.66 -36.83 6.59
C LYS A 10 -6.22 -35.41 6.89
N THR A 11 -4.92 -35.21 7.03
CA THR A 11 -4.28 -33.89 7.10
C THR A 11 -4.64 -33.13 5.83
N LEU A 12 -5.52 -32.12 5.96
CA LEU A 12 -5.87 -31.21 4.88
C LEU A 12 -4.61 -30.38 4.55
N ARG A 13 -3.89 -30.78 3.49
CA ARG A 13 -2.77 -30.01 2.92
C ARG A 13 -3.32 -28.69 2.36
N ARG A 14 -3.43 -27.66 3.19
CA ARG A 14 -3.52 -26.26 2.73
C ARG A 14 -2.14 -25.85 2.19
N ARG A 15 -1.85 -26.14 0.92
CA ARG A 15 -0.66 -25.60 0.23
C ARG A 15 -0.94 -24.95 -1.14
N ASN A 16 -2.20 -24.84 -1.58
CA ASN A 16 -2.54 -24.28 -2.90
C ASN A 16 -3.19 -22.88 -2.90
N SER A 17 -3.42 -22.25 -1.76
CA SER A 17 -4.39 -21.14 -1.69
C SER A 17 -3.94 -19.77 -2.21
N ILE A 18 -2.64 -19.49 -2.39
CA ILE A 18 -2.15 -18.12 -2.73
C ILE A 18 -1.89 -17.94 -4.24
N ARG A 19 -1.51 -19.01 -4.96
CA ARG A 19 -1.22 -18.92 -6.41
C ARG A 19 -2.49 -18.94 -7.28
N GLU A 20 -3.53 -19.63 -6.83
CA GLU A 20 -4.81 -19.72 -7.54
C GLU A 20 -5.54 -18.36 -7.64
N PRO A 21 -5.62 -17.52 -6.58
CA PRO A 21 -6.24 -16.19 -6.66
C PRO A 21 -5.51 -15.22 -7.60
N LEU A 22 -4.16 -15.23 -7.60
CA LEU A 22 -3.37 -14.31 -8.43
C LEU A 22 -3.51 -14.65 -9.93
N SER A 23 -3.54 -15.94 -10.27
CA SER A 23 -3.81 -16.40 -11.64
C SER A 23 -5.21 -16.00 -12.12
N ALA A 24 -6.22 -16.16 -11.26
CA ALA A 24 -7.58 -15.75 -11.56
C ALA A 24 -7.70 -14.24 -11.78
N ALA A 25 -7.14 -13.42 -10.89
CA ALA A 25 -7.13 -11.96 -11.02
C ALA A 25 -6.39 -11.50 -12.30
N SER A 26 -5.25 -12.13 -12.61
CA SER A 26 -4.52 -11.90 -13.86
C SER A 26 -5.37 -12.22 -15.09
N SER A 27 -6.12 -13.32 -15.05
CA SER A 27 -7.00 -13.73 -16.15
C SER A 27 -8.14 -12.72 -16.38
N VAL A 28 -8.70 -12.14 -15.31
CA VAL A 28 -9.71 -11.07 -15.42
C VAL A 28 -9.13 -9.87 -16.17
N LEU A 29 -7.96 -9.37 -15.77
CA LEU A 29 -7.35 -8.22 -16.46
C LEU A 29 -6.97 -8.54 -17.91
N GLN A 30 -6.45 -9.74 -18.19
CA GLN A 30 -6.11 -10.17 -19.55
C GLN A 30 -7.33 -10.29 -20.46
N SER A 31 -8.50 -10.63 -19.91
CA SER A 31 -9.75 -10.71 -20.68
C SER A 31 -10.28 -9.33 -21.10
N GLN A 32 -9.84 -8.26 -20.45
CA GLN A 32 -10.25 -6.90 -20.77
C GLN A 32 -9.39 -6.31 -21.90
N ALA A 33 -10.05 -5.76 -22.92
CA ALA A 33 -9.36 -5.15 -24.07
C ALA A 33 -8.48 -3.95 -23.69
N THR A 34 -8.73 -3.34 -22.53
CA THR A 34 -8.07 -2.14 -22.00
C THR A 34 -6.66 -2.39 -21.45
N HIS A 35 -6.31 -3.63 -21.11
CA HIS A 35 -5.02 -3.95 -20.47
C HIS A 35 -4.10 -4.74 -21.40
N GLU A 36 -2.80 -4.58 -21.19
CA GLU A 36 -1.75 -5.35 -21.85
C GLU A 36 -0.83 -5.95 -20.79
N LEU A 37 -0.64 -7.27 -20.81
CA LEU A 37 0.32 -7.93 -19.93
C LEU A 37 1.74 -7.58 -20.38
N CYS A 38 2.56 -7.10 -19.45
CA CYS A 38 3.93 -6.69 -19.70
C CYS A 38 4.93 -7.68 -19.13
N ALA A 39 6.20 -7.51 -19.55
CA ALA A 39 7.30 -8.21 -18.91
C ALA A 39 7.34 -7.90 -17.40
N PRO A 40 7.73 -8.86 -16.55
CA PRO A 40 7.88 -8.62 -15.12
C PRO A 40 8.85 -7.47 -14.85
N ARG A 41 8.64 -6.77 -13.73
CA ARG A 41 9.55 -5.71 -13.29
C ARG A 41 10.94 -6.27 -12.98
N GLU A 42 11.93 -5.39 -12.99
CA GLU A 42 13.24 -5.70 -12.46
C GLU A 42 13.16 -5.99 -10.96
N ARG A 43 14.15 -6.73 -10.46
CA ARG A 43 14.26 -7.04 -9.04
C ARG A 43 14.52 -5.74 -8.29
N TYR A 44 13.83 -5.56 -7.18
CA TYR A 44 13.98 -4.42 -6.30
C TYR A 44 14.27 -4.91 -4.89
N LEU A 45 14.92 -4.07 -4.07
CA LEU A 45 15.19 -4.40 -2.67
C LEU A 45 13.87 -4.68 -1.96
N GLU A 46 13.88 -5.65 -1.04
CA GLU A 46 12.78 -5.90 -0.11
C GLU A 46 11.45 -6.29 -0.78
N SER A 47 11.50 -6.72 -2.05
CA SER A 47 10.33 -6.78 -2.91
C SER A 47 10.25 -8.02 -3.80
N LEU A 48 9.02 -8.52 -3.95
CA LEU A 48 8.65 -9.62 -4.86
C LEU A 48 7.95 -9.16 -6.13
N LEU A 49 7.90 -7.84 -6.41
CA LEU A 49 7.14 -7.30 -7.56
C LEU A 49 7.57 -7.91 -8.90
N HIS A 50 8.84 -8.27 -9.04
CA HIS A 50 9.38 -8.97 -10.21
C HIS A 50 8.81 -10.38 -10.45
N THR A 51 8.07 -10.92 -9.47
CA THR A 51 7.43 -12.24 -9.56
C THR A 51 5.93 -12.15 -9.88
N PHE A 52 5.36 -10.95 -9.89
CA PHE A 52 3.92 -10.78 -10.02
C PHE A 52 3.50 -10.20 -11.38
N PRO A 53 2.27 -10.48 -11.85
CA PRO A 53 1.75 -9.96 -13.12
C PRO A 53 1.69 -8.42 -13.14
N PHE A 54 2.29 -7.84 -14.18
CA PHE A 54 2.38 -6.41 -14.40
C PHE A 54 1.72 -6.04 -15.73
N PHE A 55 0.88 -5.00 -15.72
CA PHE A 55 0.05 -4.61 -16.84
C PHE A 55 0.20 -3.12 -17.16
N LYS A 56 0.08 -2.80 -18.45
CA LYS A 56 -0.09 -1.42 -18.93
C LYS A 56 -1.54 -1.19 -19.32
N LEU A 57 -2.08 -0.03 -18.94
CA LEU A 57 -3.39 0.42 -19.43
C LEU A 57 -3.21 1.04 -20.83
N LYS A 58 -3.89 0.50 -21.83
CA LYS A 58 -3.79 0.98 -23.22
C LYS A 58 -4.31 2.40 -23.33
N GLY A 59 -3.59 3.25 -24.07
CA GLY A 59 -3.93 4.66 -24.22
C GLY A 59 -3.67 5.52 -22.97
N SER A 60 -3.04 4.97 -21.93
CA SER A 60 -2.71 5.68 -20.70
C SER A 60 -1.22 5.51 -20.34
N VAL A 61 -0.73 6.43 -19.50
CA VAL A 61 0.58 6.33 -18.84
C VAL A 61 0.53 5.46 -17.57
N ALA A 62 -0.66 4.99 -17.19
CA ALA A 62 -0.88 4.21 -15.98
C ALA A 62 -0.50 2.73 -16.14
N TRP A 63 -0.05 2.15 -15.03
CA TRP A 63 0.35 0.75 -14.92
C TRP A 63 -0.31 0.10 -13.72
N VAL A 64 -0.61 -1.19 -13.83
CA VAL A 64 -1.26 -1.98 -12.78
C VAL A 64 -0.36 -3.17 -12.44
N GLN A 65 0.03 -3.28 -11.17
CA GLN A 65 0.75 -4.43 -10.66
C GLN A 65 -0.20 -5.21 -9.75
N LEU A 66 -0.45 -6.48 -10.07
CA LEU A 66 -1.18 -7.35 -9.15
C LEU A 66 -0.23 -7.80 -8.05
N VAL A 67 -0.59 -7.57 -6.79
CA VAL A 67 0.22 -7.97 -5.63
C VAL A 67 -0.64 -8.84 -4.71
N PRO A 68 -0.17 -10.03 -4.29
CA PRO A 68 -0.89 -10.84 -3.32
C PRO A 68 -1.05 -10.09 -2.01
N SER A 69 -2.23 -10.15 -1.41
CA SER A 69 -2.53 -9.47 -0.14
C SER A 69 -1.60 -9.90 1.00
N SER A 70 -1.13 -11.16 0.97
CA SER A 70 -0.11 -11.68 1.88
C SER A 70 1.25 -10.98 1.76
N ASP A 71 1.62 -10.50 0.57
CA ASP A 71 2.87 -9.76 0.35
C ASP A 71 2.78 -8.31 0.83
N CYS A 72 1.57 -7.77 0.95
CA CYS A 72 1.33 -6.44 1.52
C CYS A 72 1.05 -6.47 3.02
N HIS A 73 0.94 -7.64 3.67
CA HIS A 73 0.40 -7.75 5.04
C HIS A 73 -0.94 -7.01 5.17
N PHE A 74 -1.87 -7.34 4.27
CA PHE A 74 -3.17 -6.69 4.21
C PHE A 74 -4.25 -7.73 3.94
N GLU A 75 -5.37 -7.62 4.66
CA GLU A 75 -6.53 -8.49 4.44
C GLU A 75 -7.57 -7.78 3.56
N CYS A 76 -7.79 -8.30 2.34
CA CYS A 76 -8.72 -7.73 1.39
C CYS A 76 -10.18 -8.12 1.71
N THR A 77 -10.76 -7.54 2.75
CA THR A 77 -12.19 -7.64 3.07
C THR A 77 -12.91 -6.31 2.78
N PRO A 78 -14.19 -6.30 2.38
CA PRO A 78 -14.90 -5.06 2.07
C PRO A 78 -14.88 -4.01 3.20
N SER A 79 -14.87 -4.45 4.46
CA SER A 79 -14.79 -3.56 5.63
C SER A 79 -13.45 -2.86 5.80
N ASN A 80 -12.40 -3.31 5.10
CA ASN A 80 -11.07 -2.70 5.14
C ASN A 80 -10.85 -1.67 4.02
N PHE A 81 -11.89 -1.38 3.22
CA PHE A 81 -11.84 -0.37 2.17
C PHE A 81 -12.80 0.80 2.46
N GLU A 82 -12.33 1.99 2.11
CA GLU A 82 -13.08 3.21 1.92
C GLU A 82 -13.17 3.53 0.43
N TRP A 83 -14.06 4.45 0.05
CA TRP A 83 -14.27 4.84 -1.34
C TRP A 83 -13.97 6.32 -1.52
N SER A 84 -13.24 6.64 -2.57
CA SER A 84 -13.01 8.04 -2.94
C SER A 84 -14.29 8.67 -3.47
N HIS A 85 -14.29 10.00 -3.56
CA HIS A 85 -15.34 10.77 -4.22
C HIS A 85 -15.65 10.33 -5.67
N LYS A 86 -14.73 9.57 -6.29
CA LYS A 86 -14.80 9.09 -7.68
C LYS A 86 -15.08 7.58 -7.74
N GLY A 87 -15.43 6.97 -6.60
CA GLY A 87 -15.71 5.55 -6.53
C GLY A 87 -14.48 4.66 -6.73
N LEU A 88 -13.28 5.15 -6.39
CA LEU A 88 -12.09 4.27 -6.32
C LEU A 88 -11.95 3.72 -4.91
N PRO A 89 -11.86 2.38 -4.73
CA PRO A 89 -11.62 1.80 -3.43
C PRO A 89 -10.17 2.03 -3.02
N TYR A 90 -9.96 2.39 -1.76
CA TYR A 90 -8.65 2.46 -1.13
C TYR A 90 -8.73 1.92 0.29
N ALA A 91 -7.62 1.47 0.84
CA ALA A 91 -7.59 0.93 2.20
C ALA A 91 -8.00 1.98 3.23
N ARG A 92 -8.79 1.60 4.23
CA ARG A 92 -9.04 2.46 5.40
C ARG A 92 -7.71 2.87 6.02
N LEU A 93 -7.63 4.11 6.47
CA LEU A 93 -6.35 4.71 6.89
C LEU A 93 -5.67 3.97 8.04
N ASP A 94 -6.44 3.55 9.05
CA ASP A 94 -6.00 2.75 10.19
C ASP A 94 -5.41 1.41 9.73
N ILE A 95 -6.09 0.72 8.82
CA ILE A 95 -5.64 -0.58 8.29
C ILE A 95 -4.38 -0.42 7.45
N PHE A 96 -4.32 0.60 6.60
CA PHE A 96 -3.13 0.85 5.77
C PHE A 96 -1.93 1.23 6.62
N ALA A 97 -2.08 2.15 7.58
CA ALA A 97 -1.02 2.55 8.49
C ALA A 97 -0.52 1.36 9.33
N GLN A 98 -1.43 0.54 9.87
CA GLN A 98 -1.07 -0.66 10.63
C GLN A 98 -0.27 -1.66 9.78
N SER A 99 -0.70 -1.89 8.53
CA SER A 99 0.01 -2.75 7.58
C SER A 99 1.44 -2.27 7.30
N LEU A 100 1.63 -0.97 7.04
CA LEU A 100 2.97 -0.40 6.84
C LEU A 100 3.84 -0.50 8.11
N LEU A 101 3.25 -0.32 9.29
CA LEU A 101 3.93 -0.46 10.56
C LEU A 101 4.34 -1.91 10.85
N ASP A 102 3.48 -2.87 10.57
CA ASP A 102 3.72 -4.31 10.76
C ASP A 102 4.74 -4.88 9.76
N THR A 103 4.83 -4.29 8.58
CA THR A 103 5.80 -4.67 7.55
C THR A 103 7.13 -3.91 7.67
N HIS A 104 7.22 -2.94 8.59
CA HIS A 104 8.35 -2.03 8.72
C HIS A 104 8.67 -1.28 7.40
N SER A 105 7.64 -0.96 6.59
CA SER A 105 7.79 -0.11 5.40
C SER A 105 7.90 1.36 5.80
N LEU A 106 9.11 1.74 6.26
CA LEU A 106 9.32 3.06 6.85
C LEU A 106 9.14 4.21 5.85
N ILE A 107 9.55 4.05 4.59
CA ILE A 107 9.43 5.11 3.58
C ILE A 107 7.95 5.41 3.30
N ASP A 108 7.15 4.37 3.06
CA ASP A 108 5.73 4.55 2.80
C ASP A 108 4.99 5.07 4.04
N LEU A 109 5.39 4.62 5.23
CA LEU A 109 4.78 5.07 6.49
C LEU A 109 5.11 6.55 6.77
N VAL A 110 6.34 6.98 6.49
CA VAL A 110 6.76 8.38 6.54
C VAL A 110 5.90 9.22 5.61
N ASP A 111 5.78 8.80 4.35
CA ASP A 111 5.01 9.51 3.33
C ASP A 111 3.53 9.59 3.72
N LEU A 112 2.96 8.53 4.30
CA LEU A 112 1.60 8.50 4.81
C LEU A 112 1.40 9.49 5.96
N VAL A 113 2.26 9.42 6.98
CA VAL A 113 2.21 10.29 8.18
C VAL A 113 2.33 11.76 7.80
N ASP A 114 3.20 12.07 6.84
CA ASP A 114 3.48 13.42 6.35
C ASP A 114 2.37 13.95 5.41
N SER A 115 1.83 13.10 4.54
CA SER A 115 0.74 13.47 3.61
C SER A 115 -0.59 13.67 4.32
N MET A 116 -0.83 12.95 5.41
CA MET A 116 -2.06 13.00 6.19
C MET A 116 -1.95 13.89 7.43
N ASP A 117 -0.76 14.42 7.73
CA ASP A 117 -0.44 15.16 8.96
C ASP A 117 -0.86 14.42 10.24
N LEU A 118 -0.58 13.12 10.32
CA LEU A 118 -1.02 12.28 11.45
C LEU A 118 -0.30 12.64 12.74
N LEU A 119 -1.05 12.63 13.84
CA LEU A 119 -0.56 12.95 15.18
C LEU A 119 -0.29 11.68 15.99
N SER A 120 0.46 11.82 17.09
CA SER A 120 0.82 10.69 17.94
C SER A 120 -0.44 10.06 18.54
N GLU A 121 -1.34 10.92 19.01
CA GLU A 121 -2.63 10.59 19.61
C GLU A 121 -3.52 9.80 18.64
N TRP A 122 -3.52 10.18 17.35
CA TRP A 122 -4.26 9.44 16.33
C TRP A 122 -3.78 7.98 16.26
N GLY A 123 -2.47 7.74 16.32
CA GLY A 123 -1.95 6.37 16.33
C GLY A 123 -2.31 5.60 17.59
N ILE A 124 -2.32 6.26 18.75
CA ILE A 124 -2.75 5.64 20.03
C ILE A 124 -4.20 5.18 19.96
N GLU A 125 -5.07 5.96 19.31
CA GLU A 125 -6.50 5.66 19.19
C GLU A 125 -6.82 4.61 18.11
N ASN A 126 -6.02 4.56 17.03
CA ASN A 126 -6.36 3.82 15.82
C ASN A 126 -5.46 2.60 15.53
N LEU A 127 -4.27 2.51 16.13
CA LEU A 127 -3.28 1.48 15.81
C LEU A 127 -2.99 0.57 17.00
N GLN A 128 -2.51 -0.65 16.70
CA GLN A 128 -1.92 -1.53 17.69
C GLN A 128 -0.42 -1.27 17.82
N LEU A 129 -0.09 -0.41 18.78
CA LEU A 129 1.28 0.04 19.04
C LEU A 129 2.06 -0.84 20.01
N ASP A 130 1.38 -1.77 20.69
CA ASP A 130 2.04 -2.67 21.64
C ASP A 130 2.78 -3.79 20.88
N GLY A 131 3.96 -4.17 21.39
CA GLY A 131 4.82 -5.17 20.77
C GLY A 131 5.68 -4.64 19.61
N THR A 132 6.12 -5.55 18.74
CA THR A 132 7.01 -5.25 17.61
C THR A 132 6.29 -5.44 16.29
N PHE A 133 6.86 -4.92 15.20
CA PHE A 133 6.39 -5.26 13.85
C PHE A 133 6.41 -6.79 13.62
N ASP A 134 5.71 -7.27 12.60
CA ASP A 134 5.50 -8.70 12.37
C ASP A 134 6.75 -9.39 11.79
N ILE A 135 7.61 -9.86 12.68
CA ILE A 135 8.82 -10.61 12.34
C ILE A 135 8.49 -11.90 11.59
N ALA A 136 7.39 -12.57 11.94
CA ALA A 136 7.01 -13.83 11.30
C ALA A 136 6.58 -13.60 9.84
N TRP A 137 5.96 -12.46 9.54
CA TRP A 137 5.73 -12.02 8.17
C TRP A 137 7.04 -11.71 7.45
N ALA A 138 7.96 -10.98 8.09
CA ALA A 138 9.24 -10.62 7.49
C ALA A 138 10.08 -11.87 7.13
N GLU A 139 10.13 -12.86 8.01
CA GLU A 139 10.77 -14.16 7.76
C GLU A 139 10.16 -14.89 6.57
N ARG A 140 8.82 -14.94 6.48
CA ARG A 140 8.12 -15.55 5.33
C ARG A 140 8.40 -14.81 4.03
N LYS A 141 8.46 -13.47 4.06
CA LYS A 141 8.79 -12.66 2.88
C LYS A 141 10.22 -12.90 2.44
N ASN A 142 11.18 -12.96 3.36
CA ASN A 142 12.57 -13.27 3.06
C ASN A 142 12.76 -14.67 2.49
N GLU A 143 12.02 -15.67 2.99
CA GLU A 143 12.00 -17.01 2.40
C GLU A 143 11.55 -16.97 0.93
N ALA A 144 10.49 -16.22 0.63
CA ALA A 144 9.99 -16.06 -0.73
C ALA A 144 10.96 -15.28 -1.62
N ILE A 145 11.62 -14.24 -1.09
CA ILE A 145 12.65 -13.47 -1.81
C ILE A 145 13.82 -14.40 -2.18
N ARG A 146 14.36 -15.15 -1.21
CA ARG A 146 15.43 -16.13 -1.46
C ARG A 146 15.05 -17.17 -2.51
N ALA A 147 13.79 -17.62 -2.52
CA ALA A 147 13.29 -18.56 -3.52
C ALA A 147 13.12 -17.94 -4.93
N SER A 148 13.04 -16.61 -5.03
CA SER A 148 12.79 -15.89 -6.30
C SER A 148 14.05 -15.43 -7.03
N VAL A 149 15.20 -15.42 -6.35
CA VAL A 149 16.46 -14.88 -6.88
C VAL A 149 17.59 -15.91 -6.85
N PRO A 150 18.56 -15.84 -7.78
CA PRO A 150 19.77 -16.67 -7.68
C PRO A 150 20.57 -16.32 -6.43
N LEU A 151 21.07 -17.34 -5.72
CA LEU A 151 21.90 -17.13 -4.55
C LEU A 151 23.28 -16.57 -4.96
N THR A 152 23.51 -15.31 -4.61
CA THR A 152 24.75 -14.56 -4.85
C THR A 152 25.19 -13.89 -3.55
N TYR A 153 26.43 -13.37 -3.51
CA TYR A 153 26.98 -12.72 -2.30
C TYR A 153 26.20 -11.47 -1.85
N ILE A 154 25.36 -10.88 -2.72
CA ILE A 154 24.51 -9.72 -2.42
C ILE A 154 23.04 -10.07 -2.19
N SER A 155 22.66 -11.36 -2.22
CA SER A 155 21.23 -11.73 -2.15
C SER A 155 20.58 -11.37 -0.83
N SER A 156 21.35 -11.33 0.27
CA SER A 156 20.88 -10.89 1.58
C SER A 156 20.53 -9.40 1.62
N LEU A 157 21.05 -8.57 0.70
CA LEU A 157 20.68 -7.15 0.61
C LEU A 157 19.26 -6.94 0.09
N LEU A 158 18.63 -7.99 -0.47
CA LEU A 158 17.27 -7.94 -0.97
C LEU A 158 16.23 -8.24 0.12
N GLU A 159 16.65 -8.66 1.31
CA GLU A 159 15.77 -9.10 2.39
C GLU A 159 15.22 -7.93 3.22
N VAL A 160 13.98 -8.04 3.68
CA VAL A 160 13.39 -7.12 4.66
C VAL A 160 14.03 -7.31 6.04
N ASN A 161 13.98 -6.25 6.86
CA ASN A 161 14.52 -6.28 8.21
C ASN A 161 13.74 -7.26 9.13
N THR A 162 14.46 -8.12 9.85
CA THR A 162 13.92 -9.05 10.85
C THR A 162 14.30 -8.69 12.29
N THR A 163 15.05 -7.60 12.47
CA THR A 163 15.46 -7.12 13.79
C THR A 163 14.25 -6.55 14.52
N PRO A 164 13.85 -7.10 15.68
CA PRO A 164 12.68 -6.62 16.41
C PRO A 164 12.81 -5.13 16.76
N ARG A 165 11.80 -4.33 16.40
CA ARG A 165 11.68 -2.92 16.82
C ARG A 165 10.24 -2.65 17.28
N GLY A 166 10.10 -1.83 18.32
CA GLY A 166 8.80 -1.52 18.91
C GLY A 166 7.94 -0.68 17.98
N ARG A 167 6.68 -1.05 17.77
CA ARG A 167 5.76 -0.30 16.90
C ARG A 167 5.52 1.11 17.41
N ARG A 168 5.34 1.27 18.73
CA ARG A 168 5.21 2.57 19.39
C ARG A 168 6.41 3.48 19.13
N GLU A 169 7.62 2.99 19.33
CA GLU A 169 8.86 3.75 19.09
C GLU A 169 8.96 4.21 17.63
N ILE A 170 8.65 3.33 16.69
CA ILE A 170 8.62 3.68 15.26
C ILE A 170 7.58 4.77 15.01
N TRP A 171 6.34 4.57 15.44
CA TRP A 171 5.25 5.51 15.20
C TRP A 171 5.55 6.90 15.77
N GLU A 172 5.92 6.98 17.05
CA GLU A 172 6.21 8.24 17.74
C GLU A 172 7.39 8.96 17.07
N GLY A 173 8.49 8.23 16.78
CA GLY A 173 9.65 8.81 16.11
C GLY A 173 9.33 9.36 14.71
N LEU A 174 8.45 8.72 13.96
CA LEU A 174 8.03 9.20 12.65
C LEU A 174 7.19 10.47 12.74
N VAL A 175 6.18 10.50 13.61
CA VAL A 175 5.31 11.66 13.80
C VAL A 175 6.11 12.88 14.29
N GLU A 176 7.06 12.69 15.21
CA GLU A 176 7.93 13.75 15.71
C GLU A 176 8.87 14.31 14.62
N SER A 177 9.24 13.48 13.65
CA SER A 177 10.19 13.87 12.59
C SER A 177 9.59 14.69 11.44
N LYS A 178 8.26 14.79 11.31
CA LYS A 178 7.58 15.46 10.16
C LYS A 178 8.14 16.84 9.82
N GLN A 179 8.32 17.71 10.82
CA GLN A 179 8.82 19.08 10.63
C GLN A 179 10.28 19.15 10.17
N SER A 180 11.07 18.11 10.43
CA SER A 180 12.45 18.00 9.94
C SER A 180 12.51 17.70 8.44
N MET A 181 11.44 17.14 7.88
CA MET A 181 11.34 16.79 6.46
C MET A 181 10.91 17.97 5.57
N ILE A 182 10.47 19.08 6.17
CA ILE A 182 10.19 20.31 5.44
C ILE A 182 11.52 20.88 4.97
N SER A 183 11.66 21.02 3.64
CA SER A 183 12.84 21.63 3.01
C SER A 183 13.15 22.98 3.66
N PRO A 184 14.43 23.32 3.90
CA PRO A 184 14.82 24.63 4.42
C PRO A 184 14.30 25.82 3.59
N GLU A 185 13.99 25.60 2.31
CA GLU A 185 13.44 26.61 1.39
C GLU A 185 11.94 26.86 1.59
N ILE A 186 11.24 25.96 2.27
CA ILE A 186 9.80 26.06 2.53
C ILE A 186 9.60 26.72 3.90
N PRO A 187 8.86 27.85 4.00
CA PRO A 187 8.67 28.53 5.28
C PRO A 187 7.82 27.68 6.24
N LYS A 188 8.45 27.18 7.31
CA LYS A 188 7.82 26.29 8.31
C LYS A 188 6.72 26.98 9.12
N GLU A 189 6.62 28.30 9.04
CA GLU A 189 5.55 29.08 9.65
C GLU A 189 4.19 28.74 9.03
N PHE A 190 4.15 28.45 7.72
CA PHE A 190 2.92 28.17 6.97
C PHE A 190 2.63 26.68 6.75
N TRP A 191 3.64 25.82 6.90
CA TRP A 191 3.55 24.39 6.58
C TRP A 191 3.61 23.51 7.83
N ALA A 192 2.64 22.58 7.94
CA ALA A 192 2.59 21.58 9.01
C ALA A 192 3.48 20.38 8.69
N THR A 193 3.56 20.04 7.40
CA THR A 193 4.32 18.91 6.86
C THR A 193 4.94 19.33 5.52
N ARG A 194 5.73 18.49 4.85
CA ARG A 194 6.31 18.89 3.54
C ARG A 194 5.25 18.98 2.43
N PHE A 195 4.05 18.45 2.67
CA PHE A 195 2.93 18.41 1.72
C PHE A 195 1.71 19.22 2.16
N ARG A 196 1.63 19.64 3.43
CA ARG A 196 0.39 20.15 4.02
C ARG A 196 0.60 21.53 4.66
N PRO A 197 -0.16 22.55 4.23
CA PRO A 197 -0.27 23.82 4.96
C PRO A 197 -0.86 23.60 6.35
N LYS A 198 -0.54 24.49 7.30
CA LYS A 198 -1.16 24.46 8.64
C LYS A 198 -2.65 24.75 8.54
N GLY A 199 -3.46 23.96 9.25
CA GLY A 199 -4.92 24.09 9.28
C GLY A 199 -5.63 23.50 8.06
N ASP A 200 -4.91 22.82 7.16
CA ASP A 200 -5.51 22.15 6.02
C ASP A 200 -6.37 20.95 6.46
N GLN A 201 -7.51 20.74 5.81
CA GLN A 201 -8.50 19.72 6.14
C GLN A 201 -8.11 18.36 5.60
N ASP A 202 -8.48 17.27 6.27
CA ASP A 202 -8.18 15.89 5.82
C ASP A 202 -8.42 15.74 4.31
N PRO A 203 -7.39 15.39 3.51
CA PRO A 203 -7.46 15.39 2.06
C PRO A 203 -8.43 14.35 1.50
N ARG A 204 -8.87 13.38 2.32
CA ARG A 204 -9.88 12.38 1.96
C ARG A 204 -11.29 12.94 2.06
N LEU A 205 -11.50 14.01 2.83
CA LEU A 205 -12.80 14.64 2.94
C LEU A 205 -13.07 15.50 1.69
N PRO A 206 -14.33 15.58 1.22
CA PRO A 206 -14.68 16.47 0.14
C PRO A 206 -14.29 17.91 0.52
N ARG A 207 -13.48 18.57 -0.33
CA ARG A 207 -13.25 20.00 -0.17
C ARG A 207 -14.60 20.71 -0.23
N GLN A 208 -14.96 21.44 0.82
CA GLN A 208 -16.09 22.35 0.76
C GLN A 208 -15.73 23.42 -0.29
N TYR A 209 -16.42 23.39 -1.43
CA TYR A 209 -16.20 24.25 -2.60
C TYR A 209 -16.44 25.76 -2.37
N GLU A 210 -16.46 26.23 -1.12
CA GLU A 210 -16.66 27.65 -0.79
C GLU A 210 -15.35 28.45 -0.91
N HIS A 211 -14.17 27.83 -0.74
CA HIS A 211 -12.88 28.55 -0.72
C HIS A 211 -12.16 28.68 -2.06
N LEU A 212 -12.53 27.90 -3.09
CA LEU A 212 -11.87 27.97 -4.41
C LEU A 212 -12.28 29.20 -5.22
N LYS A 213 -13.46 29.78 -4.96
CA LYS A 213 -13.88 31.06 -5.57
C LYS A 213 -13.01 32.25 -5.17
N ALA A 214 -12.26 32.16 -4.06
CA ALA A 214 -11.38 33.23 -3.63
C ALA A 214 -10.05 33.23 -4.42
N LEU A 215 -9.57 32.05 -4.85
CA LEU A 215 -8.32 31.90 -5.61
C LEU A 215 -8.51 32.08 -7.13
N GLU A 216 -9.70 31.79 -7.66
CA GLU A 216 -10.07 32.09 -9.06
C GLU A 216 -10.26 33.59 -9.34
N SER A 217 -10.24 34.45 -8.30
CA SER A 217 -10.27 35.92 -8.48
C SER A 217 -8.89 36.56 -8.68
N SER A 218 -7.82 35.76 -8.58
CA SER A 218 -6.45 36.19 -8.88
C SER A 218 -6.11 35.81 -10.33
N ASP A 219 -6.60 36.61 -11.28
CA ASP A 219 -6.15 36.62 -12.67
C ASP A 219 -4.66 37.01 -12.74
N ASP A 220 -3.77 36.06 -12.45
CA ASP A 220 -2.37 36.09 -12.86
C ASP A 220 -1.73 34.76 -12.47
N LEU A 221 -1.68 33.83 -13.44
CA LEU A 221 -0.62 32.84 -13.69
C LEU A 221 -1.19 31.80 -14.65
N GLY A 222 -0.97 32.03 -15.95
CA GLY A 222 -1.38 31.13 -17.03
C GLY A 222 -0.66 29.79 -16.97
N VAL A 223 -1.23 28.83 -16.24
CA VAL A 223 -0.87 27.41 -16.31
C VAL A 223 -2.08 26.65 -16.81
N SER A 224 -2.04 26.19 -18.05
CA SER A 224 -3.07 25.30 -18.60
C SER A 224 -2.89 23.91 -17.97
N GLU A 225 -3.71 23.58 -16.98
CA GLU A 225 -3.84 22.20 -16.50
C GLU A 225 -4.85 21.46 -17.39
N ASN A 226 -4.35 20.74 -18.39
CA ASN A 226 -5.08 19.63 -19.01
C ASN A 226 -4.49 18.32 -18.45
N TYR A 227 -4.98 17.89 -17.30
CA TYR A 227 -4.88 16.48 -16.91
C TYR A 227 -6.20 15.80 -17.28
N ASP A 228 -6.20 15.12 -18.42
CA ASP A 228 -7.25 14.16 -18.77
C ASP A 228 -7.17 12.96 -17.81
N VAL A 229 -7.94 13.01 -16.74
CA VAL A 229 -8.09 11.88 -15.81
C VAL A 229 -9.15 10.95 -16.37
N VAL A 230 -8.71 9.83 -16.95
CA VAL A 230 -9.58 8.74 -17.41
C VAL A 230 -10.21 8.05 -16.21
N VAL A 231 -11.54 8.16 -16.11
CA VAL A 231 -12.37 7.46 -15.12
C VAL A 231 -12.62 6.04 -15.63
N VAL A 232 -12.22 5.02 -14.87
CA VAL A 232 -12.57 3.62 -15.13
C VAL A 232 -13.61 3.21 -14.11
N ASP A 233 -14.85 3.05 -14.55
CA ASP A 233 -15.96 2.51 -13.76
C ASP A 233 -15.84 0.98 -13.73
N TRP A 234 -15.54 0.42 -12.56
CA TRP A 234 -15.36 -1.02 -12.36
C TRP A 234 -16.68 -1.77 -12.14
N ASN A 235 -17.84 -1.10 -12.12
CA ASN A 235 -19.13 -1.73 -11.85
C ASN A 235 -19.87 -2.25 -13.11
N GLN A 236 -19.32 -2.06 -14.31
CA GLN A 236 -19.93 -2.57 -15.55
C GLN A 236 -19.35 -3.94 -15.92
N GLY A 237 -19.66 -4.96 -15.14
CA GLY A 237 -19.21 -6.33 -15.40
C GLY A 237 -20.05 -7.44 -14.78
N ALA A 238 -21.26 -7.14 -14.31
CA ALA A 238 -22.16 -8.12 -13.71
C ALA A 238 -23.60 -7.91 -14.19
N GLU A 239 -23.82 -7.87 -15.50
CA GLU A 239 -25.14 -8.09 -16.11
C GLU A 239 -24.96 -8.28 -17.64
N THR A 240 -24.83 -9.54 -18.07
CA THR A 240 -25.49 -10.20 -19.23
C THR A 240 -24.99 -11.63 -19.36
#